data_AF-A0A7J7IJ21-F1
#
_entry.id   AF-A0A7J7IJ21-F1
#
_cell.length_a   1.000
_cell.length_b   1.000
_cell.length_c   1.000
_cell.angle_alpha   90.00
_cell.angle_beta   90.00
_cell.angle_gamma   90.00
#
_symmetry.space_group_name_H-M   'P 1'
#
loop_
_entity.id
_entity.type
_entity.pdbx_description
1 polymer ?
#
loop_
_entity_poly.entity_id
_entity_poly.type
_entity_poly.pdbx_seq_one_letter_code
_entity_poly.pdbx_strand_id
1 'polypeptide(L)'
;MQRVVGQHGFTPLMAPDLVREEIVRGCGFQPRGEASQIYTVADMSLCLAGTAEIPLGGYYANQILDEHQLPLKMAAMSHCFRREVGAAGTETRGLYRVHQFTKVEMFVISRPEESDPAP
;
A
#
# COMPACT_ATOMS: atom_id res chain seq x y z
N MET A 1 8.96 -9.70 11.75
CA MET A 1 9.21 -8.68 10.71
C MET A 1 10.62 -8.10 10.81
N GLN A 2 10.92 -7.27 11.83
CA GLN A 2 12.19 -6.51 11.97
C GLN A 2 13.46 -7.33 11.71
N ARG A 3 13.59 -8.52 12.33
CA ARG A 3 14.74 -9.41 12.11
C ARG A 3 14.88 -9.84 10.64
N VAL A 4 13.81 -10.35 10.05
CA VAL A 4 13.84 -10.95 8.70
C VAL A 4 14.07 -9.86 7.64
N VAL A 5 13.28 -8.80 7.65
CA VAL A 5 13.39 -7.75 6.61
C VAL A 5 14.68 -6.92 6.79
N GLY A 6 15.11 -6.70 8.04
CA GLY A 6 16.35 -5.99 8.34
C GLY A 6 17.60 -6.74 7.84
N GLN A 7 17.60 -8.08 7.88
CA GLN A 7 18.67 -8.89 7.28
C GLN A 7 18.80 -8.72 5.76
N HIS A 8 17.75 -8.24 5.10
CA HIS A 8 17.72 -7.94 3.66
C HIS A 8 17.85 -6.44 3.35
N GLY A 9 18.20 -5.61 4.34
CA GLY A 9 18.42 -4.17 4.17
C GLY A 9 17.15 -3.33 4.07
N PHE A 10 16.00 -3.86 4.48
CA PHE A 10 14.75 -3.10 4.54
C PHE A 10 14.60 -2.38 5.87
N THR A 11 14.17 -1.12 5.82
CA THR A 11 13.79 -0.34 7.00
C THR A 11 12.39 -0.77 7.47
N PRO A 12 12.26 -1.32 8.69
CA PRO A 12 10.97 -1.70 9.24
C PRO A 12 10.15 -0.46 9.64
N LEU A 13 8.91 -0.37 9.17
CA LEU A 13 7.99 0.73 9.44
C LEU A 13 6.63 0.22 9.93
N MET A 14 5.85 1.12 10.51
CA MET A 14 4.41 0.95 10.74
C MET A 14 3.69 1.98 9.88
N ALA A 15 2.75 1.52 9.06
CA ALA A 15 1.99 2.41 8.19
C ALA A 15 0.66 2.82 8.86
N PRO A 16 0.17 4.06 8.63
CA PRO A 16 -1.16 4.46 9.07
C PRO A 16 -2.24 3.70 8.29
N ASP A 17 -3.33 3.35 8.99
CA ASP A 17 -4.50 2.69 8.39
C ASP A 17 -5.38 3.68 7.58
N LEU A 18 -5.31 4.98 7.91
CA LEU A 18 -6.01 6.06 7.20
C LEU A 18 -5.04 6.86 6.35
N VAL A 19 -5.42 7.10 5.09
CA VAL A 19 -4.63 7.84 4.11
C VAL A 19 -5.46 8.90 3.41
N ARG A 20 -4.82 9.99 2.99
CA ARG A 20 -5.49 11.03 2.18
C ARG A 20 -5.87 10.48 0.82
N GLU A 21 -7.05 10.84 0.33
CA GLU A 21 -7.52 10.40 -0.99
C GLU A 21 -6.56 10.75 -2.14
N GLU A 22 -5.84 11.88 -2.04
CA GLU A 22 -4.86 12.29 -3.04
C GLU A 22 -3.68 11.31 -3.17
N ILE A 23 -3.24 10.72 -2.06
CA ILE A 23 -2.18 9.70 -2.04
C ILE A 23 -2.70 8.41 -2.66
N VAL A 24 -3.93 8.02 -2.30
CA VAL A 24 -4.61 6.86 -2.89
C VAL A 24 -4.69 7.00 -4.42
N ARG A 25 -5.11 8.17 -4.91
CA ARG A 25 -5.16 8.49 -6.35
C ARG A 25 -3.76 8.46 -6.99
N GLY A 26 -2.75 9.01 -6.31
CA GLY A 26 -1.36 9.04 -6.78
C GLY A 26 -0.75 7.65 -6.97
N CYS A 27 -1.15 6.68 -6.14
CA CYS A 27 -0.75 5.28 -6.27
C CYS A 27 -1.58 4.48 -7.29
N GLY A 28 -2.38 5.14 -8.14
CA GLY A 28 -3.17 4.47 -9.18
C GLY A 28 -4.48 3.84 -8.70
N PHE A 29 -4.79 3.91 -7.41
CA PHE A 29 -6.06 3.45 -6.88
C PHE A 29 -7.12 4.54 -7.08
N GLN A 30 -7.90 4.44 -8.15
CA GLN A 30 -8.99 5.39 -8.41
C GLN A 30 -10.32 4.85 -7.87
N PRO A 31 -10.91 5.46 -6.83
CA PRO A 31 -12.24 5.10 -6.37
C PRO A 31 -13.28 5.60 -7.39
N ARG A 32 -13.45 4.91 -8.52
CA ARG A 32 -14.50 5.24 -9.50
C ARG A 32 -15.76 4.44 -9.19
N GLY A 33 -16.79 5.14 -8.71
CA GLY A 33 -18.14 4.60 -8.55
C GLY A 33 -18.31 3.51 -7.49
N GLU A 34 -19.46 2.84 -7.54
CA GLU A 34 -19.86 1.83 -6.55
C GLU A 34 -18.93 0.62 -6.48
N ALA A 35 -18.20 0.34 -7.57
CA ALA A 35 -17.23 -0.76 -7.71
C ALA A 35 -15.85 -0.48 -7.05
N SER A 36 -15.66 0.67 -6.41
CA SER A 36 -14.43 0.98 -5.68
C SER A 36 -14.09 -0.11 -4.65
N GLN A 37 -12.84 -0.57 -4.66
CA GLN A 37 -12.32 -1.50 -3.65
C GLN A 37 -11.97 -0.81 -2.32
N ILE A 38 -12.07 0.52 -2.25
CA ILE A 38 -11.60 1.35 -1.14
C ILE A 38 -12.78 1.79 -0.28
N TYR A 39 -12.63 1.68 1.04
CA TYR A 39 -13.53 2.31 2.00
C TYR A 39 -13.15 3.78 2.21
N THR A 40 -14.12 4.68 2.05
CA THR A 40 -13.98 6.12 2.33
C THR A 40 -14.56 6.45 3.69
N VAL A 41 -13.99 7.45 4.37
CA VAL A 41 -14.55 7.98 5.62
C VAL A 41 -15.54 9.08 5.27
N ALA A 42 -16.78 8.98 5.77
CA ALA A 42 -17.80 9.99 5.52
C ALA A 42 -17.35 11.37 6.04
N ASP A 43 -17.68 12.41 5.28
CA ASP A 43 -17.40 13.82 5.63
C ASP A 43 -15.91 14.16 5.83
N MET A 44 -14.99 13.31 5.34
CA MET A 44 -13.54 13.53 5.39
C MET A 44 -12.88 13.14 4.08
N SER A 45 -11.80 13.82 3.69
CA SER A 45 -10.97 13.43 2.54
C SER A 45 -9.97 12.33 2.91
N LEU A 46 -10.45 11.26 3.56
CA LEU A 46 -9.67 10.13 4.05
C LEU A 46 -10.27 8.79 3.60
N CYS A 47 -9.38 7.83 3.37
CA CYS A 47 -9.71 6.44 3.04
C CYS A 47 -8.98 5.47 3.95
N LEU A 48 -9.57 4.29 4.17
CA LEU A 48 -8.82 3.16 4.73
C LEU A 48 -7.89 2.57 3.66
N ALA A 49 -6.65 2.28 4.03
CA ALA A 49 -5.65 1.73 3.13
C ALA A 49 -5.96 0.27 2.77
N GLY A 50 -5.99 -0.06 1.47
CA GLY A 50 -6.14 -1.43 0.97
C GLY A 50 -4.84 -2.25 0.97
N THR A 51 -3.72 -1.59 1.26
CA THR A 51 -2.35 -2.10 1.35
C THR A 51 -1.43 -1.03 1.94
N ALA A 52 -0.36 -1.43 2.65
CA ALA A 52 0.70 -0.50 3.09
C ALA A 52 1.46 0.16 1.92
N GLU A 53 1.36 -0.36 0.71
CA GLU A 53 1.92 0.27 -0.49
C GLU A 53 1.51 1.74 -0.63
N ILE A 54 0.23 2.06 -0.37
CA ILE A 54 -0.30 3.43 -0.52
C ILE A 54 0.39 4.41 0.44
N PRO A 55 0.36 4.21 1.77
CA PRO A 55 1.07 5.10 2.69
C PRO A 55 2.59 5.07 2.50
N LEU A 56 3.20 3.95 2.10
CA LEU A 56 4.64 3.88 1.82
C LEU A 56 5.03 4.69 0.56
N GLY A 57 4.23 4.62 -0.51
CA GLY A 57 4.39 5.47 -1.69
C GLY A 57 4.17 6.96 -1.36
N GLY A 58 3.20 7.24 -0.49
CA GLY A 58 2.94 8.60 0.01
C GLY A 58 4.02 9.17 0.93
N TYR A 59 4.85 8.32 1.55
CA TYR A 59 5.86 8.75 2.53
C TYR A 59 6.89 9.73 1.94
N TYR A 60 7.21 9.57 0.67
CA TYR A 60 8.11 10.46 -0.08
C TYR A 60 7.36 11.37 -1.09
N ALA A 61 6.04 11.51 -0.96
CA ALA A 61 5.27 12.36 -1.86
C ALA A 61 5.76 13.82 -1.79
N ASN A 62 5.82 14.47 -2.96
CA ASN A 62 6.28 15.86 -3.11
C ASN A 62 7.72 16.13 -2.63
N GLN A 63 8.59 15.11 -2.64
CA GLN A 63 10.00 15.24 -2.30
C GLN A 63 10.88 14.97 -3.53
N ILE A 64 12.01 15.68 -3.63
CA ILE A 64 13.11 15.34 -4.54
C ILE A 64 14.09 14.51 -3.73
N LEU A 65 14.30 13.26 -4.14
CA LEU A 65 15.20 12.33 -3.46
C LEU A 65 16.62 12.48 -4.00
N ASP A 66 17.60 12.35 -3.12
CA ASP A 66 19.00 12.26 -3.52
C ASP A 66 19.26 10.87 -4.11
N GLU A 67 19.78 10.83 -5.33
CA GLU A 67 20.08 9.61 -6.06
C GLU A 67 21.09 8.71 -5.32
N HIS A 68 21.94 9.28 -4.47
CA HIS A 68 22.88 8.54 -3.64
C HIS A 68 22.21 7.76 -2.50
N GLN A 69 20.96 8.08 -2.16
CA GLN A 69 20.18 7.36 -1.14
C GLN A 69 19.42 6.16 -1.72
N LEU A 70 19.36 6.03 -3.05
CA LEU A 70 18.66 4.93 -3.71
C LEU A 70 19.54 3.67 -3.77
N PRO A 71 18.94 2.46 -3.66
CA PRO A 71 17.52 2.21 -3.47
C PRO A 71 17.06 2.38 -2.01
N LEU A 72 15.93 3.06 -1.82
CA LEU A 72 15.24 3.12 -0.52
C LEU A 72 14.37 1.89 -0.35
N LYS A 73 14.68 1.07 0.65
CA LYS A 73 13.98 -0.19 0.94
C LYS A 73 13.19 -0.08 2.23
N MET A 74 11.87 -0.24 2.15
CA MET A 74 10.93 -0.12 3.28
C MET A 74 10.07 -1.37 3.41
N ALA A 75 9.82 -1.82 4.63
CA ALA A 75 8.88 -2.90 4.88
C ALA A 75 7.93 -2.53 6.01
N ALA A 76 6.62 -2.59 5.78
CA ALA A 76 5.63 -2.18 6.76
C ALA A 76 4.59 -3.26 7.04
N MET A 77 4.32 -3.50 8.31
CA MET A 77 3.15 -4.25 8.76
C MET A 77 1.96 -3.30 8.89
N SER A 78 0.81 -3.68 8.34
CA SER A 78 -0.42 -2.86 8.36
C SER A 78 -1.68 -3.71 8.31
N HIS A 79 -2.80 -3.12 8.73
CA HIS A 79 -4.11 -3.62 8.36
C HIS A 79 -4.45 -3.18 6.94
N CYS A 80 -5.12 -4.05 6.20
CA CYS A 80 -5.54 -3.81 4.82
C CYS A 80 -7.05 -3.95 4.74
N PHE A 81 -7.72 -2.91 4.24
CA PHE A 81 -9.18 -2.84 4.15
C PHE A 81 -9.64 -2.86 2.70
N ARG A 82 -10.41 -3.86 2.29
CA ARG A 82 -10.90 -4.02 0.92
C ARG A 82 -12.39 -4.30 0.88
N ARG A 83 -13.12 -3.57 0.04
CA ARG A 83 -14.59 -3.75 -0.09
C ARG A 83 -14.97 -5.06 -0.77
N GLU A 84 -14.05 -5.69 -1.50
CA GLU A 84 -14.27 -6.96 -2.21
C GLU A 84 -15.52 -6.92 -3.11
N VAL A 85 -15.83 -5.74 -3.67
CA VAL A 85 -16.97 -5.56 -4.57
C VAL A 85 -16.74 -6.39 -5.82
N GLY A 86 -17.74 -7.16 -6.23
CA GLY A 86 -17.66 -8.07 -7.38
C GLY A 86 -17.17 -9.48 -7.06
N ALA A 87 -16.87 -9.80 -5.79
CA ALA A 87 -16.44 -11.14 -5.38
C ALA A 87 -17.60 -12.12 -5.10
N ALA A 88 -18.87 -11.70 -5.30
CA ALA A 88 -20.04 -12.54 -5.08
C ALA A 88 -19.95 -13.83 -5.92
N GLY A 89 -19.83 -14.99 -5.25
CA GLY A 89 -19.73 -16.31 -5.89
C GLY A 89 -18.32 -16.90 -6.00
N THR A 90 -17.27 -16.19 -5.58
CA THR A 90 -15.93 -16.80 -5.40
C THR A 90 -15.81 -17.50 -4.04
N GLU A 91 -14.92 -18.48 -3.90
CA GLU A 91 -14.67 -19.24 -2.66
C GLU A 91 -14.40 -18.30 -1.45
N THR A 92 -15.45 -17.94 -0.70
CA THR A 92 -15.39 -17.07 0.48
C THR A 92 -15.28 -17.86 1.80
N ARG A 93 -14.89 -19.13 1.75
CA ARG A 93 -14.80 -19.95 2.97
C ARG A 93 -13.55 -19.59 3.77
N GLY A 94 -13.73 -19.34 5.06
CA GLY A 94 -12.64 -19.05 5.99
C GLY A 94 -12.03 -17.67 5.79
N LEU A 95 -10.70 -17.57 5.98
CA LEU A 95 -9.96 -16.30 5.96
C LEU A 95 -9.27 -16.03 4.62
N TYR A 96 -9.67 -16.69 3.54
CA TYR A 96 -9.05 -16.54 2.23
C TYR A 96 -9.38 -15.19 1.56
N ARG A 97 -10.64 -14.76 1.64
CA ARG A 97 -11.10 -13.45 1.17
C ARG A 97 -11.94 -12.79 2.25
N VAL A 98 -11.41 -11.70 2.81
CA VAL A 98 -12.02 -10.95 3.93
C VAL A 98 -11.81 -9.46 3.73
N HIS A 99 -12.66 -8.66 4.37
CA HIS A 99 -12.61 -7.21 4.25
C HIS A 99 -11.44 -6.57 5.00
N GLN A 100 -10.92 -7.26 6.02
CA GLN A 100 -9.76 -6.83 6.79
C GLN A 100 -8.78 -7.99 6.95
N PHE A 101 -7.53 -7.75 6.62
CA PHE A 101 -6.44 -8.69 6.86
C PHE A 101 -5.17 -7.94 7.24
N THR A 102 -4.18 -8.64 7.79
CA THR A 102 -2.88 -8.05 8.11
C THR A 102 -1.85 -8.50 7.09
N LYS A 103 -1.03 -7.56 6.60
CA LYS A 103 0.02 -7.83 5.62
C LYS A 103 1.30 -7.13 6.01
N VAL A 104 2.43 -7.78 5.74
CA VAL A 104 3.74 -7.12 5.67
C VAL A 104 3.99 -6.80 4.20
N GLU A 105 4.07 -5.53 3.85
CA GLU A 105 4.40 -5.05 2.52
C GLU A 105 5.88 -4.70 2.43
N MET A 106 6.50 -5.01 1.30
CA MET A 106 7.84 -4.54 0.95
C MET A 106 7.70 -3.53 -0.20
N PHE A 107 8.32 -2.37 -0.05
CA PHE A 107 8.25 -1.27 -1.02
C PHE A 107 9.65 -0.73 -1.28
N VAL A 108 9.99 -0.54 -2.56
CA VAL A 108 11.31 -0.08 -2.99
C VAL A 108 11.14 1.11 -3.92
N ILE A 109 11.86 2.18 -3.64
CA ILE A 109 12.10 3.27 -4.58
C ILE A 109 13.52 3.09 -5.08
N SER A 110 13.68 2.76 -6.36
CA SER A 110 14.97 2.50 -7.01
C SER A 110 15.24 3.51 -8.11
N ARG A 111 16.46 3.44 -8.66
CA ARG A 111 16.72 4.07 -9.95
C ARG A 111 15.98 3.32 -11.07
N PRO A 112 15.64 3.98 -12.19
CA PRO A 112 14.98 3.33 -13.31
C PRO A 112 15.73 2.11 -13.84
N GLU A 113 17.06 2.19 -13.96
CA GLU A 113 17.93 1.12 -14.46
C GLU A 113 18.08 -0.07 -13.50
N GLU A 114 17.71 0.10 -12.24
CA GLU A 114 17.70 -0.96 -11.22
C GLU A 114 16.30 -1.56 -11.02
N SER A 115 15.28 -0.99 -11.66
CA SER A 115 13.93 -1.56 -11.69
C SER A 115 13.85 -2.68 -12.73
N ASP A 116 13.08 -3.73 -12.46
CA ASP A 116 12.78 -4.74 -13.47
C ASP A 116 12.21 -4.02 -14.71
N PRO A 117 12.70 -4.30 -15.93
CA PRO A 117 12.15 -3.67 -17.12
C PRO A 117 10.67 -4.01 -17.18
N ALA A 118 9.83 -2.97 -17.15
CA ALA A 118 8.40 -3.14 -17.34
C ALA A 118 8.17 -3.91 -18.66
N PRO A 119 7.32 -4.96 -18.66
CA PRO A 119 7.04 -5.73 -19.87
C PRO A 119 6.38 -4.87 -20.96
#